data_AF-A0A0S8AIY2-F1
#
_entry.id   AF-A0A0S8AIY2-F1
#
_cell.length_a   1.000
_cell.length_b   1.000
_cell.length_c   1.000
_cell.angle_alpha   90.00
_cell.angle_beta   90.00
_cell.angle_gamma   90.00
#
_symmetry.space_group_name_H-M   'P 1'
#
loop_
_entity.id
_entity.type
_entity.pdbx_description
1 polymer ?
#
loop_
_entity_poly.entity_id
_entity_poly.type
_entity_poly.pdbx_seq_one_letter_code
_entity_poly.pdbx_strand_id
1 'polypeptide(L)'
;MKLSLKLHEGAPGLPAVILIHGLGMNNYFWVDPEKCFVLGGLAPLTIFLANAAGKPENTISFGTMEHNMQGLWKRLQKAGFSLASWTQSQPLGPIQVAIDELGAVIDTVQNKWPNKPVYLVGHSRGGLIARKFLQEEKIPAIKGLITICSPHAGTGMAKFVRYLKPTGSFLEKIIPRKSKAALVKALSRLAEFLQSPAIEELAPGSSFLSSLEKTLPKQIRKLSFGGTSPALFQLVLRLPAKNHKIIKFPDMLMGAIPSVHLPHELTPGLGDALVAAESAKLPGSIHHNFPNNHVRSAYDKEVQKIILGFLS
;
A
#
# COMPACT_ATOMS: atom_id res chain seq x y z
N MET A 1 10.30 21.52 -10.90
CA MET A 1 9.90 21.47 -9.47
C MET A 1 10.90 20.59 -8.73
N LYS A 2 11.39 20.99 -7.53
CA LYS A 2 12.37 20.18 -6.79
C LYS A 2 11.65 19.08 -6.00
N LEU A 3 11.66 17.86 -6.51
CA LEU A 3 11.05 16.71 -5.84
C LEU A 3 11.84 16.31 -4.59
N SER A 4 11.14 15.84 -3.55
CA SER A 4 11.76 15.25 -2.36
C SER A 4 12.21 13.83 -2.69
N LEU A 5 13.33 13.75 -3.42
CA LEU A 5 13.90 12.51 -3.94
C LEU A 5 14.90 11.91 -2.95
N LYS A 6 14.82 10.60 -2.75
CA LYS A 6 15.80 9.77 -2.03
C LYS A 6 16.50 8.89 -3.04
N LEU A 7 17.83 8.90 -2.96
CA LEU A 7 18.70 8.15 -3.85
C LEU A 7 19.66 7.31 -3.01
N HIS A 8 20.00 6.12 -3.52
CA HIS A 8 21.08 5.29 -3.02
C HIS A 8 21.90 4.77 -4.20
N GLU A 9 23.20 4.98 -4.14
CA GLU A 9 24.16 4.48 -5.14
C GLU A 9 24.47 3.00 -4.88
N GLY A 10 24.21 2.15 -5.87
CA GLY A 10 24.52 0.72 -5.83
C GLY A 10 25.72 0.33 -6.69
N ALA A 11 25.96 -0.97 -6.83
CA ALA A 11 27.05 -1.51 -7.64
C ALA A 11 26.85 -1.24 -9.15
N PRO A 12 27.89 -0.98 -9.95
CA PRO A 12 27.77 -0.62 -11.36
C PRO A 12 27.00 -1.64 -12.21
N GLY A 13 27.20 -2.93 -11.98
CA GLY A 13 26.58 -4.02 -12.76
C GLY A 13 25.13 -4.35 -12.40
N LEU A 14 24.56 -3.74 -11.35
CA LEU A 14 23.18 -3.99 -10.92
C LEU A 14 22.23 -2.90 -11.41
N PRO A 15 20.96 -3.24 -11.70
CA PRO A 15 19.98 -2.30 -12.22
C PRO A 15 19.59 -1.23 -11.19
N ALA A 16 18.94 -0.17 -11.68
CA ALA A 16 18.30 0.82 -10.85
C ALA A 16 16.83 0.42 -10.56
N VAL A 17 16.37 0.66 -9.34
CA VAL A 17 14.99 0.36 -8.92
C VAL A 17 14.33 1.65 -8.42
N ILE A 18 13.19 2.00 -9.02
CA ILE A 18 12.37 3.15 -8.61
C ILE A 18 11.18 2.63 -7.80
N LEU A 19 11.10 3.00 -6.52
CA LEU A 19 10.04 2.60 -5.61
C LEU A 19 8.99 3.71 -5.45
N ILE A 20 7.75 3.38 -5.78
CA ILE A 20 6.62 4.33 -5.91
C ILE A 20 5.57 3.99 -4.86
N HIS A 21 5.36 4.91 -3.91
CA HIS A 21 4.42 4.71 -2.81
C HIS A 21 2.96 4.90 -3.24
N GLY A 22 2.03 4.43 -2.41
CA GLY A 22 0.59 4.55 -2.61
C GLY A 22 0.01 5.93 -2.28
N LEU A 23 -1.32 6.02 -2.35
CA LEU A 23 -2.10 7.23 -2.08
C LEU A 23 -1.95 7.68 -0.61
N GLY A 24 -1.78 8.97 -0.38
CA GLY A 24 -1.74 9.56 0.97
C GLY A 24 -0.52 9.17 1.79
N MET A 25 0.58 8.78 1.13
CA MET A 25 1.85 8.38 1.74
C MET A 25 3.00 9.29 1.27
N ASN A 26 4.24 8.93 1.62
CA ASN A 26 5.47 9.59 1.18
C ASN A 26 6.61 8.57 0.98
N ASN A 27 7.79 9.01 0.55
CA ASN A 27 8.94 8.12 0.32
C ASN A 27 9.41 7.35 1.56
N TYR A 28 9.08 7.79 2.78
CA TYR A 28 9.41 7.04 4.00
C TYR A 28 8.68 5.71 4.08
N PHE A 29 7.59 5.50 3.34
CA PHE A 29 7.00 4.18 3.16
C PHE A 29 8.08 3.16 2.78
N TRP A 30 8.94 3.49 1.82
CA TRP A 30 10.03 2.61 1.44
C TRP A 30 11.25 2.75 2.35
N VAL A 31 11.67 3.98 2.62
CA VAL A 31 13.00 4.28 3.18
C VAL A 31 13.08 4.03 4.69
N ASP A 32 12.02 4.40 5.42
CA ASP A 32 12.01 4.40 6.89
C ASP A 32 10.55 4.35 7.40
N PRO A 33 9.95 3.14 7.53
CA PRO A 33 8.53 2.99 7.82
C PRO A 33 8.10 3.60 9.16
N GLU A 34 9.01 3.76 10.13
CA GLU A 34 8.71 4.39 11.42
C GLU A 34 8.45 5.90 11.29
N LYS A 35 9.01 6.55 10.27
CA LYS A 35 8.78 7.96 9.95
C LYS A 35 7.61 8.18 8.99
N CYS A 36 7.03 7.10 8.46
CA CYS A 36 5.98 7.19 7.48
C CYS A 36 4.62 7.43 8.14
N PHE A 37 3.89 8.43 7.64
CA PHE A 37 2.48 8.61 7.91
C PHE A 37 1.68 8.30 6.65
N VAL A 38 0.55 7.65 6.83
CA VAL A 38 -0.41 7.25 5.79
C VAL A 38 -1.74 7.97 5.97
N LEU A 39 -2.69 7.72 5.06
CA LEU A 39 -4.01 8.37 5.03
C LEU A 39 -3.89 9.90 4.97
N GLY A 40 -2.94 10.43 4.20
CA GLY A 40 -2.72 11.87 4.09
C GLY A 40 -2.05 12.51 5.32
N GLY A 41 -1.26 11.74 6.06
CA GLY A 41 -0.59 12.23 7.28
C GLY A 41 -1.36 11.96 8.57
N LEU A 42 -2.54 11.32 8.48
CA LEU A 42 -3.44 11.15 9.63
C LEU A 42 -3.03 10.01 10.56
N ALA A 43 -2.30 9.00 10.11
CA ALA A 43 -1.92 7.86 10.95
C ALA A 43 -0.48 7.40 10.69
N PRO A 44 0.29 7.01 11.72
CA PRO A 44 1.58 6.37 11.50
C PRO A 44 1.39 5.02 10.82
N LEU A 45 2.26 4.71 9.86
CA LEU A 45 2.26 3.45 9.11
C LEU A 45 2.36 2.23 10.04
N THR A 46 3.08 2.37 11.16
CA THR A 46 3.34 1.29 12.13
C THR A 46 2.08 0.65 12.69
N ILE A 47 0.95 1.37 12.74
CA ILE A 47 -0.37 0.82 13.12
C ILE A 47 -0.82 -0.32 12.19
N PHE A 48 -0.52 -0.20 10.90
CA PHE A 48 -0.93 -1.14 9.86
C PHE A 48 0.06 -2.32 9.70
N LEU A 49 1.25 -2.18 10.29
CA LEU A 49 2.30 -3.20 10.34
C LEU A 49 2.30 -3.98 11.65
N ALA A 50 1.63 -3.45 12.68
CA ALA A 50 1.55 -4.07 13.99
C ALA A 50 0.83 -5.42 13.94
N ASN A 51 1.39 -6.41 14.65
CA ASN A 51 0.81 -7.75 14.74
C ASN A 51 1.00 -8.40 16.11
N ALA A 52 1.96 -7.94 16.91
CA ALA A 52 2.08 -8.32 18.30
C ALA A 52 1.16 -7.44 19.15
N ALA A 53 0.55 -8.00 20.19
CA ALA A 53 -0.26 -7.25 21.14
C ALA A 53 0.55 -6.15 21.87
N GLY A 54 1.88 -6.28 21.90
CA GLY A 54 2.76 -5.52 22.80
C GLY A 54 2.45 -5.82 24.27
N LYS A 55 3.20 -5.20 25.19
CA LYS A 55 2.76 -5.05 26.58
C LYS A 55 2.12 -3.66 26.69
N PRO A 56 0.79 -3.53 26.66
CA PRO A 56 0.17 -2.22 26.73
C PRO A 56 0.41 -1.63 28.13
N GLU A 57 1.33 -0.66 28.22
CA GLU A 57 1.49 0.20 29.39
C GLU A 57 0.20 1.02 29.62
N ASN A 58 -0.43 1.41 28.51
CA ASN A 58 -1.71 2.11 28.46
C ASN A 58 -2.91 1.15 28.47
N THR A 59 -4.13 1.66 28.67
CA THR A 59 -5.35 0.84 28.58
C THR A 59 -5.59 0.28 27.17
N ILE A 60 -4.98 0.89 26.14
CA ILE A 60 -5.20 0.60 24.71
C ILE A 60 -3.88 0.74 23.94
N SER A 61 -3.67 -0.12 22.95
CA SER A 61 -2.58 -0.04 21.96
C SER A 61 -3.07 -0.51 20.58
N PHE A 62 -2.35 -0.15 19.51
CA PHE A 62 -2.54 -0.76 18.17
C PHE A 62 -1.62 -1.98 17.96
N GLY A 63 -0.90 -2.37 19.02
CA GLY A 63 0.14 -3.38 18.98
C GLY A 63 1.50 -2.78 18.68
N THR A 64 2.47 -3.66 18.43
CA THR A 64 3.84 -3.29 18.06
C THR A 64 4.23 -4.00 16.77
N MET A 65 5.12 -3.35 16.01
CA MET A 65 5.77 -4.01 14.87
C MET A 65 6.73 -5.10 15.35
N GLU A 66 7.01 -6.06 14.47
CA GLU A 66 8.10 -7.01 14.71
C GLU A 66 9.44 -6.27 14.71
N HIS A 67 10.27 -6.49 15.74
CA HIS A 67 11.56 -5.83 15.93
C HIS A 67 12.56 -5.99 14.77
N ASN A 68 12.34 -6.96 13.87
CA ASN A 68 13.21 -7.27 12.73
C ASN A 68 12.52 -7.10 11.37
N MET A 69 11.42 -6.35 11.30
CA MET A 69 10.77 -6.05 10.03
C MET A 69 11.68 -5.16 9.18
N GLN A 70 12.09 -5.67 8.02
CA GLN A 70 12.92 -4.94 7.06
C GLN A 70 12.09 -4.58 5.83
N GLY A 71 12.07 -3.30 5.46
CA GLY A 71 11.44 -2.84 4.23
C GLY A 71 12.25 -3.18 2.97
N LEU A 72 11.56 -3.21 1.82
CA LEU A 72 12.16 -3.55 0.52
C LEU A 72 13.36 -2.65 0.17
N TRP A 73 13.30 -1.34 0.47
CA TRP A 73 14.42 -0.42 0.26
C TRP A 73 15.71 -0.93 0.92
N LYS A 74 15.66 -1.23 2.23
CA LYS A 74 16.82 -1.70 2.97
C LYS A 74 17.31 -3.05 2.47
N ARG A 75 16.41 -3.90 1.97
CA ARG A 75 16.77 -5.20 1.42
C ARG A 75 17.50 -5.08 0.09
N LEU A 76 16.97 -4.26 -0.83
CA LEU A 76 17.63 -3.96 -2.11
C LEU A 76 18.95 -3.20 -1.91
N GLN A 77 19.00 -2.30 -0.92
CA GLN A 77 20.21 -1.57 -0.53
C GLN A 77 21.32 -2.55 -0.15
N LYS A 78 21.03 -3.52 0.72
CA LYS A 78 21.99 -4.56 1.12
C LYS A 78 22.40 -5.47 -0.04
N ALA A 79 21.52 -5.66 -1.02
CA ALA A 79 21.82 -6.43 -2.23
C ALA A 79 22.56 -5.61 -3.30
N GLY A 80 22.86 -4.32 -3.05
CA GLY A 80 23.72 -3.50 -3.90
C GLY A 80 23.00 -2.81 -5.06
N PHE A 81 21.67 -2.75 -5.10
CA PHE A 81 20.93 -2.07 -6.16
C PHE A 81 21.02 -0.54 -6.03
N SER A 82 21.03 0.17 -7.16
CA SER A 82 20.81 1.62 -7.16
C SER A 82 19.32 1.90 -6.92
N LEU A 83 18.95 2.78 -5.99
CA LEU A 83 17.55 2.97 -5.58
C LEU A 83 17.11 4.42 -5.66
N ALA A 84 15.89 4.64 -6.16
CA ALA A 84 15.22 5.93 -6.13
C ALA A 84 13.80 5.83 -5.56
N SER A 85 13.38 6.83 -4.80
CA SER A 85 11.98 7.01 -4.38
C SER A 85 11.74 8.47 -4.08
N TRP A 86 10.55 9.01 -4.40
CA TRP A 86 10.20 10.39 -4.14
C TRP A 86 8.92 10.48 -3.31
N THR A 87 8.76 11.62 -2.61
CA THR A 87 7.46 11.99 -2.07
C THR A 87 6.70 12.74 -3.15
N GLN A 88 5.53 12.23 -3.53
CA GLN A 88 4.62 12.89 -4.46
C GLN A 88 4.21 14.27 -3.91
N SER A 89 4.20 15.32 -4.74
CA SER A 89 3.86 16.67 -4.29
C SER A 89 2.39 16.79 -3.85
N GLN A 90 1.51 16.02 -4.50
CA GLN A 90 0.09 15.95 -4.20
C GLN A 90 -0.30 14.50 -3.87
N PRO A 91 0.00 14.00 -2.65
CA PRO A 91 -0.21 12.60 -2.31
C PRO A 91 -1.70 12.20 -2.24
N LEU A 92 -2.61 13.17 -2.15
CA LEU A 92 -4.07 12.99 -2.25
C LEU A 92 -4.68 13.69 -3.48
N GLY A 93 -3.84 14.17 -4.40
CA GLY A 93 -4.28 14.86 -5.61
C GLY A 93 -4.43 13.93 -6.82
N PRO A 94 -4.71 14.52 -8.00
CA PRO A 94 -4.91 13.77 -9.24
C PRO A 94 -3.72 12.86 -9.56
N ILE A 95 -4.00 11.66 -10.04
CA ILE A 95 -2.95 10.68 -10.38
C ILE A 95 -2.02 11.14 -11.49
N GLN A 96 -2.50 11.98 -12.41
CA GLN A 96 -1.68 12.52 -13.49
C GLN A 96 -0.48 13.30 -12.97
N VAL A 97 -0.63 14.07 -11.88
CA VAL A 97 0.49 14.83 -11.28
C VAL A 97 1.63 13.88 -10.89
N ALA A 98 1.31 12.73 -10.28
CA ALA A 98 2.32 11.75 -9.89
C ALA A 98 2.93 10.98 -11.08
N ILE A 99 2.21 10.87 -12.20
CA ILE A 99 2.71 10.29 -13.45
C ILE A 99 3.73 11.24 -14.08
N ASP A 100 3.42 12.53 -14.15
CA ASP A 100 4.34 13.55 -14.68
C ASP A 100 5.61 13.63 -13.81
N GLU A 101 5.46 13.55 -12.49
CA GLU A 101 6.59 13.47 -11.56
C GLU A 101 7.47 12.24 -11.77
N LEU A 102 6.87 11.08 -12.08
CA LEU A 102 7.63 9.86 -12.38
C LEU A 102 8.54 10.06 -13.60
N GLY A 103 8.11 10.81 -14.61
CA GLY A 103 8.96 11.21 -15.74
C GLY A 103 10.22 11.95 -15.28
N ALA A 104 10.06 12.99 -14.45
CA ALA A 104 11.19 13.75 -13.92
C ALA A 104 12.12 12.91 -13.01
N VAL A 105 11.56 11.93 -12.28
CA VAL A 105 12.35 10.98 -11.49
C VAL A 105 13.15 10.05 -12.40
N ILE A 106 12.57 9.57 -13.49
CA ILE A 106 13.26 8.72 -14.48
C ILE A 106 14.41 9.49 -15.13
N ASP A 107 14.20 10.74 -15.54
CA ASP A 107 15.26 11.59 -16.09
C ASP A 107 16.43 11.74 -15.11
N THR A 108 16.12 11.99 -13.84
CA THR A 108 17.12 12.09 -12.77
C THR A 108 17.88 10.77 -12.60
N VAL A 109 17.18 9.64 -12.65
CA VAL A 109 17.75 8.29 -12.54
C VAL A 109 18.66 7.97 -13.73
N GLN A 110 18.24 8.27 -14.95
CA GLN A 110 19.03 8.02 -16.17
C GLN A 110 20.27 8.92 -16.24
N ASN A 111 20.16 10.17 -15.81
CA ASN A 111 21.31 11.08 -15.74
C ASN A 111 22.32 10.64 -14.67
N LYS A 112 21.84 10.18 -13.51
CA LYS A 112 22.72 9.74 -12.42
C LYS A 112 23.36 8.37 -12.69
N TRP A 113 22.61 7.46 -13.31
CA TRP A 113 23.02 6.09 -13.60
C TRP A 113 22.84 5.77 -15.08
N PRO A 114 23.65 6.38 -15.96
CA PRO A 114 23.52 6.16 -17.40
C PRO A 114 23.67 4.68 -17.75
N ASN A 115 22.90 4.24 -18.74
CA ASN A 115 22.89 2.87 -19.29
C ASN A 115 22.41 1.76 -18.33
N LYS A 116 22.04 2.07 -17.08
CA LYS A 116 21.49 1.06 -16.19
C LYS A 116 20.07 0.65 -16.61
N PRO A 117 19.76 -0.66 -16.62
CA PRO A 117 18.37 -1.11 -16.69
C PRO A 117 17.59 -0.57 -15.49
N VAL A 118 16.33 -0.18 -15.73
CA VAL A 118 15.44 0.37 -14.70
C VAL A 118 14.28 -0.59 -14.45
N TYR A 119 13.95 -0.82 -13.18
CA TYR A 119 12.74 -1.53 -12.75
C TYR A 119 11.87 -0.59 -11.91
N LEU A 120 10.57 -0.62 -12.16
CA LEU A 120 9.59 0.12 -11.39
C LEU A 120 8.93 -0.82 -10.37
N VAL A 121 8.87 -0.42 -9.11
CA VAL A 121 8.14 -1.12 -8.04
C VAL A 121 7.09 -0.18 -7.48
N GLY A 122 5.82 -0.49 -7.71
CA GLY A 122 4.70 0.33 -7.21
C GLY A 122 3.88 -0.39 -6.16
N HIS A 123 3.59 0.28 -5.05
CA HIS A 123 2.61 -0.18 -4.07
C HIS A 123 1.28 0.55 -4.26
N SER A 124 0.15 -0.17 -4.20
CA SER A 124 -1.19 0.43 -4.27
C SER A 124 -1.32 1.33 -5.51
N ARG A 125 -1.77 2.58 -5.36
CA ARG A 125 -1.79 3.61 -6.43
C ARG A 125 -0.45 3.77 -7.17
N GLY A 126 0.69 3.57 -6.50
CA GLY A 126 2.03 3.65 -7.11
C GLY A 126 2.25 2.70 -8.28
N GLY A 127 1.62 1.51 -8.26
CA GLY A 127 1.70 0.59 -9.40
C GLY A 127 0.85 1.03 -10.60
N LEU A 128 -0.23 1.78 -10.35
CA LEU A 128 -1.05 2.37 -11.40
C LEU A 128 -0.38 3.58 -12.04
N ILE A 129 0.31 4.40 -11.25
CA ILE A 129 1.20 5.48 -11.74
C ILE A 129 2.21 4.90 -12.73
N ALA A 130 2.94 3.85 -12.30
CA ALA A 130 3.94 3.19 -13.14
C ALA A 130 3.35 2.57 -14.40
N ARG A 131 2.19 1.90 -14.26
CA ARG A 131 1.49 1.27 -15.39
C ARG A 131 1.05 2.31 -16.42
N LYS A 132 0.46 3.42 -15.97
CA LYS A 132 0.01 4.49 -16.87
C LYS A 132 1.19 5.11 -17.60
N PHE A 133 2.24 5.47 -16.85
CA PHE A 133 3.47 6.01 -17.42
C PHE A 133 4.03 5.11 -18.54
N LEU A 134 4.09 3.79 -18.32
CA LEU A 134 4.59 2.84 -19.32
C LEU A 134 3.66 2.63 -20.53
N GLN A 135 2.41 3.11 -20.48
CA GLN A 135 1.51 3.13 -21.64
C GLN A 135 1.69 4.40 -22.48
N GLU A 136 2.05 5.51 -21.84
CA GLU A 136 2.24 6.82 -22.46
C GLU A 136 3.66 6.96 -23.03
N GLU A 137 4.64 6.51 -22.26
CA GLU A 137 6.06 6.69 -22.54
C GLU A 137 6.76 5.38 -22.91
N LYS A 138 7.66 5.48 -23.90
CA LYS A 138 8.50 4.36 -24.34
C LYS A 138 9.94 4.62 -23.94
N ILE A 139 10.32 4.20 -22.73
CA ILE A 139 11.68 4.34 -22.22
C ILE A 139 12.42 2.99 -22.34
N PRO A 140 13.37 2.83 -23.29
CA PRO A 140 14.04 1.54 -23.53
C PRO A 140 14.82 1.00 -22.34
N ALA A 141 15.24 1.87 -21.42
CA ALA A 141 15.94 1.47 -20.21
C ALA A 141 15.04 0.71 -19.21
N ILE A 142 13.72 0.93 -19.23
CA ILE A 142 12.81 0.26 -18.30
C ILE A 142 12.59 -1.18 -18.76
N LYS A 143 12.93 -2.15 -17.91
CA LYS A 143 12.87 -3.59 -18.21
C LYS A 143 11.74 -4.32 -17.51
N GLY A 144 11.18 -3.75 -16.45
CA GLY A 144 10.09 -4.42 -15.75
C GLY A 144 9.27 -3.55 -14.82
N LEU A 145 8.05 -4.02 -14.58
CA LEU A 145 7.10 -3.47 -13.62
C LEU A 145 6.74 -4.54 -12.59
N ILE A 146 6.90 -4.18 -11.33
CA ILE A 146 6.47 -4.94 -10.16
C ILE A 146 5.37 -4.14 -9.47
N THR A 147 4.22 -4.76 -9.21
CA THR A 147 3.12 -4.11 -8.47
C THR A 147 2.75 -4.90 -7.22
N ILE A 148 2.54 -4.20 -6.11
CA ILE A 148 2.17 -4.78 -4.82
C ILE A 148 0.84 -4.17 -4.40
N CYS A 149 -0.21 -4.99 -4.35
CA CYS A 149 -1.57 -4.59 -3.97
C CYS A 149 -2.13 -3.42 -4.79
N SER A 150 -1.76 -3.30 -6.07
CA SER A 150 -2.23 -2.22 -6.95
C SER A 150 -3.60 -2.56 -7.56
N PRO A 151 -4.63 -1.70 -7.42
CA PRO A 151 -5.98 -2.03 -7.89
C PRO A 151 -6.10 -1.87 -9.42
N HIS A 152 -5.60 -2.84 -10.18
CA HIS A 152 -5.60 -2.82 -11.65
C HIS A 152 -6.99 -2.88 -12.27
N ALA A 153 -7.99 -3.38 -11.53
CA ALA A 153 -9.41 -3.34 -11.88
C ALA A 153 -10.23 -2.39 -10.96
N GLY A 154 -9.53 -1.62 -10.12
CA GLY A 154 -10.14 -0.67 -9.18
C GLY A 154 -10.48 -1.23 -7.82
N THR A 155 -10.99 -0.36 -6.95
CA THR A 155 -11.41 -0.67 -5.59
C THR A 155 -12.80 -0.13 -5.28
N GLY A 156 -13.67 -0.98 -4.73
CA GLY A 156 -15.03 -0.61 -4.31
C GLY A 156 -15.09 0.20 -3.01
N MET A 157 -13.94 0.50 -2.39
CA MET A 157 -13.90 1.02 -1.02
C MET A 157 -14.50 2.41 -0.81
N ALA A 158 -14.63 3.23 -1.86
CA ALA A 158 -15.38 4.49 -1.78
C ALA A 158 -16.83 4.26 -1.28
N LYS A 159 -17.48 3.19 -1.79
CA LYS A 159 -18.85 2.83 -1.42
C LYS A 159 -18.94 2.26 0.00
N PHE A 160 -17.82 1.79 0.57
CA PHE A 160 -17.78 1.18 1.89
C PHE A 160 -17.93 2.20 3.03
N VAL A 161 -17.62 3.47 2.79
CA VAL A 161 -17.72 4.57 3.78
C VAL A 161 -19.07 4.59 4.49
N ARG A 162 -20.16 4.26 3.78
CA ARG A 162 -21.52 4.23 4.33
C ARG A 162 -21.69 3.23 5.50
N TYR A 163 -20.84 2.22 5.60
CA TYR A 163 -20.86 1.23 6.68
C TYR A 163 -19.97 1.63 7.86
N LEU A 164 -18.99 2.52 7.67
CA LEU A 164 -18.11 3.03 8.73
C LEU A 164 -18.83 4.02 9.67
N LYS A 165 -19.79 4.80 9.13
CA LYS A 165 -20.57 5.80 9.89
C LYS A 165 -21.56 5.18 10.91
N PRO A 166 -22.40 4.18 10.56
CA PRO A 166 -23.37 3.58 11.49
C PRO A 166 -22.76 2.59 12.50
N THR A 167 -21.52 2.12 12.32
CA THR A 167 -20.87 1.19 13.25
C THR A 167 -20.52 1.79 14.61
N GLY A 168 -20.48 3.13 14.74
CA GLY A 168 -20.17 3.80 16.00
C GLY A 168 -21.12 3.46 17.16
N SER A 169 -22.39 3.14 16.86
CA SER A 169 -23.43 2.80 17.85
C SER A 169 -23.43 1.32 18.25
N PHE A 170 -23.12 0.40 17.32
CA PHE A 170 -23.06 -1.04 17.60
C PHE A 170 -21.80 -1.43 18.41
N LEU A 171 -20.71 -0.69 18.22
CA LEU A 171 -19.44 -0.86 18.92
C LEU A 171 -19.52 -0.51 20.42
N GLU A 172 -20.55 0.24 20.84
CA GLU A 172 -20.75 0.68 22.24
C GLU A 172 -20.90 -0.46 23.23
N LYS A 173 -21.38 -1.63 22.80
CA LYS A 173 -21.65 -2.78 23.68
C LYS A 173 -20.42 -3.65 23.94
N ILE A 174 -19.37 -3.54 23.11
CA ILE A 174 -18.23 -4.48 23.09
C ILE A 174 -16.94 -3.82 23.60
N ILE A 175 -16.89 -2.48 23.61
CA ILE A 175 -15.66 -1.71 23.81
C ILE A 175 -15.82 -0.75 25.01
N PRO A 176 -14.85 -0.69 25.95
CA PRO A 176 -14.91 0.23 27.08
C PRO A 176 -15.06 1.69 26.65
N ARG A 177 -15.80 2.52 27.40
CA ARG A 177 -16.07 3.94 27.07
C ARG A 177 -14.81 4.74 26.74
N LYS A 178 -13.71 4.53 27.48
CA LYS A 178 -12.40 5.19 27.26
C LYS A 178 -11.76 4.79 25.92
N SER A 179 -12.10 3.62 25.37
CA SER A 179 -11.55 3.07 24.12
C SER A 179 -12.35 3.43 22.88
N LYS A 180 -13.58 3.93 23.08
CA LYS A 180 -14.45 4.40 22.00
C LYS A 180 -13.81 5.57 21.24
N ALA A 181 -13.20 6.53 21.94
CA ALA A 181 -12.64 7.73 21.32
C ALA A 181 -11.50 7.41 20.32
N ALA A 182 -10.57 6.53 20.69
CA ALA A 182 -9.45 6.16 19.82
C ALA A 182 -9.93 5.39 18.57
N LEU A 183 -10.87 4.46 18.75
CA LEU A 183 -11.44 3.71 17.64
C LEU A 183 -12.27 4.60 16.70
N VAL A 184 -13.14 5.46 17.26
CA VAL A 184 -13.90 6.43 16.47
C VAL A 184 -12.97 7.32 15.67
N LYS A 185 -11.90 7.84 16.29
CA LYS A 185 -10.88 8.64 15.59
C LYS A 185 -10.21 7.87 14.45
N ALA A 186 -9.88 6.60 14.65
CA ALA A 186 -9.29 5.75 13.60
C ALA A 186 -10.26 5.51 12.43
N LEU A 187 -11.53 5.18 12.73
CA LEU A 187 -12.57 4.98 11.73
C LEU A 187 -12.92 6.28 10.97
N SER A 188 -12.97 7.42 11.66
CA SER A 188 -13.18 8.74 11.04
C SER A 188 -12.08 9.08 10.05
N ARG A 189 -10.80 8.90 10.44
CA ARG A 189 -9.65 9.14 9.55
C ARG A 189 -9.67 8.24 8.32
N LEU A 190 -10.03 6.96 8.49
CA LEU A 190 -10.19 6.04 7.37
C LEU A 190 -11.36 6.47 6.46
N ALA A 191 -12.49 6.87 7.04
CA ALA A 191 -13.64 7.34 6.28
C ALA A 191 -13.34 8.62 5.49
N GLU A 192 -12.61 9.58 6.07
CA GLU A 192 -12.15 10.80 5.39
C GLU A 192 -11.24 10.46 4.21
N PHE A 193 -10.28 9.56 4.40
CA PHE A 193 -9.40 9.10 3.32
C PHE A 193 -10.18 8.43 2.18
N LEU A 194 -11.12 7.53 2.50
CA LEU A 194 -11.94 6.82 1.51
C LEU A 194 -12.94 7.73 0.78
N GLN A 195 -13.24 8.91 1.32
CA GLN A 195 -14.06 9.95 0.68
C GLN A 195 -13.24 10.94 -0.16
N SER A 196 -11.91 10.78 -0.23
CA SER A 196 -11.09 11.72 -1.00
C SER A 196 -11.32 11.58 -2.52
N PRO A 197 -11.27 12.69 -3.29
CA PRO A 197 -11.43 12.64 -4.75
C PRO A 197 -10.45 11.70 -5.45
N ALA A 198 -9.24 11.55 -4.92
CA ALA A 198 -8.24 10.63 -5.48
C ALA A 198 -8.61 9.15 -5.33
N ILE A 199 -9.52 8.78 -4.42
CA ILE A 199 -10.08 7.41 -4.36
C ILE A 199 -11.11 7.19 -5.48
N GLU A 200 -11.81 8.23 -5.93
CA GLU A 200 -12.76 8.12 -7.05
C GLU A 200 -12.05 7.76 -8.36
N GLU A 201 -10.83 8.28 -8.58
CA GLU A 201 -9.97 7.87 -9.71
C GLU A 201 -9.63 6.37 -9.67
N LEU A 202 -9.68 5.74 -8.49
CA LEU A 202 -9.40 4.32 -8.29
C LEU A 202 -10.66 3.45 -8.27
N ALA A 203 -11.85 4.05 -8.40
CA ALA A 203 -13.10 3.30 -8.44
C ALA A 203 -13.20 2.47 -9.73
N PRO A 204 -13.77 1.25 -9.70
CA PRO A 204 -14.03 0.46 -10.89
C PRO A 204 -14.80 1.26 -11.94
N GLY A 205 -14.31 1.25 -13.19
CA GLY A 205 -14.92 1.98 -14.30
C GLY A 205 -14.66 3.49 -14.31
N SER A 206 -13.79 4.02 -13.44
CA SER A 206 -13.34 5.41 -13.53
C SER A 206 -12.67 5.67 -14.89
N SER A 207 -12.71 6.91 -15.36
CA SER A 207 -12.04 7.32 -16.61
C SER A 207 -10.56 6.94 -16.62
N PHE A 208 -9.90 7.08 -15.47
CA PHE A 208 -8.51 6.69 -15.31
C PHE A 208 -8.31 5.18 -15.51
N LEU A 209 -9.10 4.32 -14.86
CA LEU A 209 -8.94 2.87 -15.00
C LEU A 209 -9.31 2.36 -16.39
N SER A 210 -10.35 2.91 -17.01
CA SER A 210 -10.69 2.61 -18.40
C SER A 210 -9.53 2.97 -19.34
N SER A 211 -8.79 4.05 -19.03
CA SER A 211 -7.59 4.42 -19.80
C SER A 211 -6.43 3.41 -19.67
N LEU A 212 -6.47 2.51 -18.67
CA LEU A 212 -5.46 1.47 -18.44
C LEU A 212 -5.75 0.15 -19.17
N GLU A 213 -6.87 -0.02 -19.85
CA GLU A 213 -7.26 -1.29 -20.52
C GLU A 213 -6.21 -1.80 -21.51
N LYS A 214 -5.43 -0.90 -22.11
CA LYS A 214 -4.32 -1.26 -23.01
C LYS A 214 -3.27 -2.11 -22.29
N THR A 215 -2.88 -3.23 -22.88
CA THR A 215 -1.82 -4.07 -22.31
C THR A 215 -0.46 -3.38 -22.41
N LEU A 216 0.38 -3.56 -21.38
CA LEU A 216 1.78 -3.11 -21.44
C LEU A 216 2.56 -3.85 -22.54
N PRO A 217 3.61 -3.22 -23.11
CA PRO A 217 4.45 -3.85 -24.14
C PRO A 217 5.02 -5.20 -23.68
N LYS A 218 5.09 -6.17 -24.60
CA LYS A 218 5.51 -7.56 -24.30
C LYS A 218 6.93 -7.66 -23.74
N GLN A 219 7.82 -6.73 -24.12
CA GLN A 219 9.20 -6.67 -23.65
C GLN A 219 9.35 -6.26 -22.18
N ILE A 220 8.31 -5.65 -21.58
CA ILE A 220 8.32 -5.29 -20.17
C ILE A 220 8.01 -6.55 -19.36
N ARG A 221 8.98 -7.00 -18.55
CA ARG A 221 8.76 -8.08 -17.59
C ARG A 221 7.76 -7.61 -16.54
N LYS A 222 6.83 -8.48 -16.14
CA LYS A 222 5.71 -8.11 -15.25
C LYS A 222 5.57 -9.09 -14.09
N LEU A 223 5.56 -8.54 -12.89
CA LEU A 223 5.32 -9.27 -11.64
C LEU A 223 4.25 -8.52 -10.84
N SER A 224 3.29 -9.24 -10.25
CA SER A 224 2.30 -8.62 -9.37
C SER A 224 2.00 -9.44 -8.13
N PHE A 225 1.58 -8.74 -7.09
CA PHE A 225 1.25 -9.32 -5.80
C PHE A 225 -0.10 -8.81 -5.31
N GLY A 226 -0.94 -9.70 -4.80
CA GLY A 226 -2.17 -9.37 -4.08
C GLY A 226 -2.11 -9.80 -2.62
N GLY A 227 -2.87 -9.12 -1.78
CA GLY A 227 -3.11 -9.52 -0.39
C GLY A 227 -4.47 -10.20 -0.25
N THR A 228 -4.58 -11.08 0.74
CA THR A 228 -5.79 -11.89 1.00
C THR A 228 -6.24 -11.84 2.46
N SER A 229 -5.61 -10.98 3.27
CA SER A 229 -6.03 -10.75 4.64
C SER A 229 -6.64 -9.35 4.80
N PRO A 230 -7.93 -9.22 5.10
CA PRO A 230 -8.56 -7.92 5.31
C PRO A 230 -8.19 -7.28 6.65
N ALA A 231 -7.36 -7.93 7.47
CA ALA A 231 -6.94 -7.46 8.79
C ALA A 231 -6.01 -6.22 8.69
N LEU A 232 -6.57 -5.03 8.45
CA LEU A 232 -5.81 -3.82 8.13
C LEU A 232 -5.05 -3.25 9.35
N PHE A 233 -5.69 -3.23 10.51
CA PHE A 233 -5.10 -2.85 11.78
C PHE A 233 -5.79 -3.58 12.94
N GLN A 234 -5.18 -3.56 14.12
CA GLN A 234 -5.72 -4.18 15.33
C GLN A 234 -5.78 -3.21 16.51
N LEU A 235 -6.71 -3.45 17.41
CA LEU A 235 -6.85 -2.77 18.70
C LEU A 235 -6.61 -3.78 19.81
N VAL A 236 -5.63 -3.50 20.66
CA VAL A 236 -5.29 -4.29 21.84
C VAL A 236 -5.86 -3.58 23.05
N LEU A 237 -6.86 -4.20 23.67
CA LEU A 237 -7.55 -3.69 24.85
C LEU A 237 -7.04 -4.43 26.08
N ARG A 238 -6.57 -3.68 27.09
CA ARG A 238 -6.22 -4.25 28.40
C ARG A 238 -7.49 -4.46 29.22
N LEU A 239 -7.68 -5.69 29.69
CA LEU A 239 -8.78 -6.10 30.56
C LEU A 239 -8.28 -6.24 32.01
N PRO A 240 -9.18 -6.32 33.01
CA PRO A 240 -8.82 -6.69 34.39
C PRO A 240 -8.03 -8.01 34.44
N ALA A 241 -7.26 -8.21 35.52
CA ALA A 241 -6.42 -9.40 35.74
C ALA A 241 -5.30 -9.63 34.69
N LYS A 242 -4.78 -8.57 34.06
CA LYS A 242 -3.70 -8.62 33.04
C LYS A 242 -4.07 -9.37 31.74
N ASN A 243 -5.35 -9.63 31.50
CA ASN A 243 -5.83 -10.17 30.23
C ASN A 243 -5.85 -9.09 29.15
N HIS A 244 -5.81 -9.50 27.88
CA HIS A 244 -5.96 -8.60 26.74
C HIS A 244 -6.94 -9.17 25.73
N LYS A 245 -7.67 -8.28 25.05
CA LYS A 245 -8.55 -8.62 23.92
C LYS A 245 -8.05 -7.90 22.68
N ILE A 246 -7.84 -8.66 21.61
CA ILE A 246 -7.46 -8.11 20.30
C ILE A 246 -8.72 -8.07 19.43
N ILE A 247 -8.97 -6.90 18.83
CA ILE A 247 -10.06 -6.71 17.87
C ILE A 247 -9.44 -6.16 16.59
N LYS A 248 -9.64 -6.85 15.46
CA LYS A 248 -9.09 -6.45 14.16
C LYS A 248 -10.12 -5.69 13.34
N PHE A 249 -9.65 -4.82 12.45
CA PHE A 249 -10.46 -4.26 11.38
C PHE A 249 -10.33 -5.16 10.16
N PRO A 250 -11.42 -5.52 9.45
CA PRO A 250 -12.80 -5.07 9.63
C PRO A 250 -13.64 -5.92 10.60
N ASP A 251 -13.09 -6.95 11.26
CA ASP A 251 -13.83 -7.86 12.15
C ASP A 251 -14.73 -7.14 13.17
N MET A 252 -14.25 -6.00 13.69
CA MET A 252 -15.02 -5.11 14.57
C MET A 252 -16.35 -4.61 13.99
N LEU A 253 -16.51 -4.62 12.66
CA LEU A 253 -17.68 -4.15 11.93
C LEU A 253 -18.61 -5.29 11.50
N MET A 254 -18.25 -6.56 11.70
CA MET A 254 -19.01 -7.71 11.20
C MET A 254 -20.44 -7.79 11.76
N GLY A 255 -20.73 -7.18 12.91
CA GLY A 255 -22.09 -7.08 13.44
C GLY A 255 -23.00 -6.08 12.72
N ALA A 256 -22.45 -5.24 11.83
CA ALA A 256 -23.18 -4.17 11.14
C ALA A 256 -23.28 -4.38 9.62
N ILE A 257 -22.57 -5.36 9.07
CA ILE A 257 -22.56 -5.67 7.63
C ILE A 257 -23.04 -7.10 7.45
N PRO A 258 -24.20 -7.34 6.81
CA PRO A 258 -24.62 -8.68 6.45
C PRO A 258 -23.55 -9.35 5.59
N SER A 259 -23.16 -10.59 5.91
CA SER A 259 -22.07 -11.33 5.24
C SER A 259 -22.22 -11.40 3.71
N VAL A 260 -23.46 -11.43 3.20
CA VAL A 260 -23.80 -11.45 1.77
C VAL A 260 -23.42 -10.15 1.04
N HIS A 261 -23.21 -9.05 1.75
CA HIS A 261 -22.87 -7.74 1.19
C HIS A 261 -21.44 -7.30 1.48
N LEU A 262 -20.61 -8.19 2.05
CA LEU A 262 -19.22 -7.86 2.33
C LEU A 262 -18.46 -7.76 1.00
N PRO A 263 -17.82 -6.62 0.68
CA PRO A 263 -17.05 -6.50 -0.54
C PRO A 263 -15.85 -7.47 -0.51
N HIS A 264 -15.36 -7.87 -1.68
CA HIS A 264 -14.24 -8.81 -1.79
C HIS A 264 -12.99 -8.29 -1.08
N GLU A 265 -12.76 -6.97 -1.11
CA GLU A 265 -11.71 -6.26 -0.39
C GLU A 265 -11.66 -6.62 1.10
N LEU A 266 -12.83 -6.82 1.72
CA LEU A 266 -12.98 -7.08 3.16
C LEU A 266 -13.22 -8.56 3.48
N THR A 267 -13.30 -9.41 2.46
CA THR A 267 -13.58 -10.83 2.63
C THR A 267 -12.26 -11.60 2.77
N PRO A 268 -12.04 -12.35 3.86
CA PRO A 268 -10.86 -13.19 4.03
C PRO A 268 -10.64 -14.13 2.84
N GLY A 269 -9.41 -14.20 2.33
CA GLY A 269 -9.06 -14.96 1.14
C GLY A 269 -9.27 -14.21 -0.18
N LEU A 270 -10.10 -13.16 -0.20
CA LEU A 270 -10.48 -12.45 -1.44
C LEU A 270 -9.94 -11.02 -1.53
N GLY A 271 -9.38 -10.46 -0.45
CA GLY A 271 -8.88 -9.09 -0.46
C GLY A 271 -8.04 -8.71 0.75
N ASP A 272 -7.45 -7.52 0.68
CA ASP A 272 -6.42 -7.05 1.60
C ASP A 272 -6.85 -5.86 2.49
N ALA A 273 -8.16 -5.64 2.55
CA ALA A 273 -8.91 -4.53 3.14
C ALA A 273 -9.15 -3.32 2.22
N LEU A 274 -8.33 -3.14 1.18
CA LEU A 274 -8.44 -2.00 0.27
C LEU A 274 -8.56 -2.42 -1.19
N VAL A 275 -8.04 -3.58 -1.56
CA VAL A 275 -8.00 -4.10 -2.92
C VAL A 275 -8.35 -5.58 -2.89
N ALA A 276 -9.25 -5.99 -3.79
CA ALA A 276 -9.55 -7.40 -3.99
C ALA A 276 -8.36 -8.10 -4.64
N ALA A 277 -8.06 -9.33 -4.24
CA ALA A 277 -6.94 -10.11 -4.76
C ALA A 277 -6.95 -10.21 -6.30
N GLU A 278 -8.14 -10.43 -6.88
CA GLU A 278 -8.30 -10.43 -8.35
C GLU A 278 -8.01 -9.07 -8.98
N SER A 279 -8.41 -7.97 -8.33
CA SER A 279 -8.10 -6.61 -8.80
C SER A 279 -6.60 -6.30 -8.72
N ALA A 280 -5.86 -6.95 -7.82
CA ALA A 280 -4.42 -6.79 -7.69
C ALA A 280 -3.61 -7.42 -8.85
N LYS A 281 -4.26 -8.23 -9.70
CA LYS A 281 -3.60 -8.94 -10.79
C LYS A 281 -3.30 -8.01 -11.97
N LEU A 282 -2.02 -7.75 -12.21
CA LEU A 282 -1.57 -7.03 -13.41
C LEU A 282 -1.76 -7.93 -14.64
N PRO A 283 -2.44 -7.48 -15.72
CA PRO A 283 -2.62 -8.30 -16.92
C PRO A 283 -1.30 -8.77 -17.55
N GLY A 284 -1.21 -10.08 -17.79
CA GLY A 284 -0.03 -10.73 -18.37
C GLY A 284 1.22 -10.70 -17.49
N SER A 285 1.05 -10.59 -16.17
CA SER A 285 2.13 -10.74 -15.19
C SER A 285 2.17 -12.15 -14.61
N ILE A 286 3.33 -12.52 -14.07
CA ILE A 286 3.38 -13.58 -13.04
C ILE A 286 2.75 -12.98 -11.78
N HIS A 287 1.76 -13.65 -11.20
CA HIS A 287 0.98 -13.12 -10.08
C HIS A 287 1.02 -14.06 -8.88
N HIS A 288 1.15 -13.49 -7.68
CA HIS A 288 1.14 -14.22 -6.42
C HIS A 288 0.23 -13.55 -5.39
N ASN A 289 -0.55 -14.34 -4.67
CA ASN A 289 -1.33 -13.88 -3.52
C ASN A 289 -0.66 -14.31 -2.22
N PHE A 290 -0.67 -13.42 -1.23
CA PHE A 290 -0.13 -13.67 0.10
C PHE A 290 -1.18 -13.41 1.19
N PRO A 291 -1.12 -14.11 2.34
CA PRO A 291 -2.05 -13.92 3.47
C PRO A 291 -1.73 -12.65 4.28
N ASN A 292 -1.48 -11.55 3.57
CA ASN A 292 -1.12 -10.24 4.11
C ASN A 292 -2.21 -9.22 3.83
N ASN A 293 -2.25 -8.18 4.67
CA ASN A 293 -3.07 -7.00 4.42
C ASN A 293 -2.40 -6.07 3.40
N HIS A 294 -3.11 -5.01 3.02
CA HIS A 294 -2.70 -4.08 1.98
C HIS A 294 -1.30 -3.49 2.18
N VAL A 295 -0.94 -3.17 3.43
CA VAL A 295 0.33 -2.53 3.78
C VAL A 295 1.42 -3.58 3.98
N ARG A 296 1.12 -4.63 4.75
CA ARG A 296 2.07 -5.68 5.14
C ARG A 296 2.65 -6.42 3.93
N SER A 297 1.90 -6.53 2.84
CA SER A 297 2.38 -7.14 1.59
C SER A 297 3.66 -6.50 1.04
N ALA A 298 3.90 -5.20 1.29
CA ALA A 298 5.14 -4.53 0.89
C ALA A 298 6.34 -4.80 1.80
N TYR A 299 6.11 -5.37 3.00
CA TYR A 299 7.12 -5.67 4.02
C TYR A 299 7.31 -7.17 4.25
N ASP A 300 6.58 -8.00 3.51
CA ASP A 300 6.66 -9.44 3.60
C ASP A 300 7.98 -9.98 3.04
N LYS A 301 8.61 -10.88 3.79
CA LYS A 301 9.94 -11.42 3.46
C LYS A 301 9.93 -12.27 2.20
N GLU A 302 8.88 -13.05 1.96
CA GLU A 302 8.75 -13.90 0.78
C GLU A 302 8.42 -13.06 -0.46
N VAL A 303 7.55 -12.06 -0.34
CA VAL A 303 7.33 -11.08 -1.42
C VAL A 303 8.65 -10.41 -1.82
N GLN A 304 9.42 -9.91 -0.85
CA GLN A 304 10.70 -9.27 -1.11
C GLN A 304 11.74 -10.24 -1.70
N LYS A 305 11.71 -11.52 -1.33
CA LYS A 305 12.58 -12.56 -1.89
C LYS A 305 12.27 -12.83 -3.36
N ILE A 306 10.98 -12.94 -3.71
CA ILE A 306 10.56 -13.12 -5.11
C ILE A 306 10.94 -11.88 -5.94
N ILE A 307 10.75 -10.67 -5.39
CA ILE A 307 11.16 -9.43 -6.05
C ILE A 307 12.67 -9.43 -6.33
N LEU A 308 13.50 -9.78 -5.34
CA LEU A 308 14.96 -9.87 -5.54
C LEU A 308 15.32 -10.86 -6.66
N GLY A 309 14.71 -12.05 -6.67
CA GLY A 309 14.93 -13.03 -7.72
C GLY A 309 14.46 -12.57 -9.11
N PHE A 310 13.42 -11.74 -9.16
CA PHE A 310 12.95 -11.15 -10.42
C PHE A 310 13.86 -10.03 -10.94
N LEU A 311 14.49 -9.27 -10.04
CA LEU A 311 15.41 -8.18 -10.39
C LEU A 311 16.81 -8.66 -10.80
N SER A 312 17.16 -9.89 -10.42
CA SER A 312 18.38 -10.59 -10.84
C SER A 312 18.25 -11.07 -12.29
#